data_AF-A0A6H0RWN2-F1
#
_entry.id   AF-A0A6H0RWN2-F1
#
_cell.length_a   1.000
_cell.length_b   1.000
_cell.length_c   1.000
_cell.angle_alpha   90.00
_cell.angle_beta   90.00
_cell.angle_gamma   90.00
#
_symmetry.space_group_name_H-M   'P 1'
#
loop_
_entity.id
_entity.type
_entity.pdbx_description
1 polymer ?
#
loop_
_entity_poly.entity_id
_entity_poly.type
_entity_poly.pdbx_seq_one_letter_code
_entity_poly.pdbx_strand_id
1 'polypeptide(L)'
;MTTFDIADLVDIGPDQLGPSNYQELVPGVWIPDPGANELKPGIVNDDNVRMPLYASDIQVRPPGELGPQGMMELGRDTGVWIPHPRSNEMRPGAYAPPAGEKPVQIQDVRFPGDGRAVPPGYVPLGDSGVWIPGPETVAKSARPASDTTTDPEADQRGGTGNDVFHVNYRQLEGLANNHDQQAEQVAQWANAEQDFADRFLATHGKIAYATYLNVKKFNDSRQAEAGAYAQRNGDTAVGLRTSIESTQSTDESSAAAFRPPTTQV
;
A
#
# COMPACT_ATOMS: atom_id res chain seq x y z
N MET A 1 5.85 -0.95 8.76
CA MET A 1 4.40 -0.88 8.55
C MET A 1 3.79 -0.37 9.83
N THR A 2 2.77 0.48 9.72
CA THR A 2 2.13 1.15 10.85
C THR A 2 0.65 0.89 10.75
N THR A 3 0.08 0.31 11.79
CA THR A 3 -1.33 -0.04 11.83
C THR A 3 -2.19 1.22 11.88
N PHE A 4 -3.27 1.25 11.09
CA PHE A 4 -4.25 2.32 11.15
C PHE A 4 -5.08 2.14 12.43
N ASP A 5 -4.78 2.94 13.47
CA ASP A 5 -5.54 2.97 14.71
C ASP A 5 -6.59 4.08 14.67
N ILE A 6 -7.86 3.71 14.74
CA ILE A 6 -8.99 4.64 14.77
C ILE A 6 -8.91 5.54 16.02
N ALA A 7 -8.32 5.05 17.12
CA ALA A 7 -8.16 5.83 18.34
C ALA A 7 -7.17 6.99 18.20
N ASP A 8 -6.30 6.95 17.19
CA ASP A 8 -5.29 7.98 16.91
C ASP A 8 -5.79 9.01 15.87
N LEU A 9 -7.03 8.88 15.38
CA LEU A 9 -7.62 9.89 14.51
C LEU A 9 -7.81 11.22 15.24
N VAL A 10 -7.34 12.29 14.61
CA VAL A 10 -7.51 13.65 15.11
C VAL A 10 -8.33 14.45 14.11
N ASP A 11 -9.57 14.78 14.50
CA ASP A 11 -10.43 15.72 13.78
C ASP A 11 -10.36 17.09 14.45
N ILE A 12 -9.78 18.06 13.75
CA ILE A 12 -9.66 19.46 14.17
C ILE A 12 -10.39 20.42 13.21
N GLY A 13 -11.11 19.86 12.23
CA GLY A 13 -11.80 20.61 11.19
C GLY A 13 -10.87 21.15 10.08
N PRO A 14 -11.44 21.54 8.93
CA PRO A 14 -10.66 22.02 7.78
C PRO A 14 -9.90 23.31 8.11
N ASP A 15 -8.83 23.56 7.36
CA ASP A 15 -7.98 24.76 7.46
C ASP A 15 -7.18 24.92 8.77
N GLN A 16 -7.15 23.89 9.63
CA GLN A 16 -6.31 23.86 10.83
C GLN A 16 -5.06 23.00 10.61
N LEU A 17 -3.94 23.46 11.16
CA LEU A 17 -2.69 22.71 11.10
C LEU A 17 -2.77 21.50 12.03
N GLY A 18 -2.48 20.32 11.49
CA GLY A 18 -2.43 19.08 12.26
C GLY A 18 -1.36 19.07 13.36
N PRO A 19 -1.46 18.11 14.30
CA PRO A 19 -0.40 17.85 15.26
C PRO A 19 0.93 17.53 14.58
N SER A 20 2.05 17.72 15.27
CA SER A 20 3.36 17.34 14.76
C SER A 20 3.46 15.82 14.57
N ASN A 21 4.08 15.38 13.47
CA ASN A 21 4.21 13.97 13.06
C ASN A 21 2.90 13.31 12.61
N TYR A 22 1.91 14.12 12.21
CA TYR A 22 0.67 13.67 11.59
C TYR A 22 0.62 14.17 10.15
N GLN A 23 -0.01 13.38 9.29
CA GLN A 23 -0.35 13.76 7.92
C GLN A 23 -1.86 13.89 7.79
N GLU A 24 -2.30 14.81 6.94
CA GLU A 24 -3.72 15.00 6.66
C GLU A 24 -4.22 13.83 5.81
N LEU A 25 -5.25 13.13 6.30
CA LEU A 25 -5.90 12.06 5.56
C LEU A 25 -6.95 12.62 4.62
N VAL A 26 -7.81 13.48 5.12
CA VAL A 26 -8.82 14.25 4.38
C VAL A 26 -8.97 15.61 5.07
N PRO A 27 -9.54 16.63 4.41
CA PRO A 27 -9.62 17.97 5.00
C PRO A 27 -10.11 17.98 6.45
N GLY A 28 -9.22 18.34 7.37
CA GLY A 28 -9.47 18.44 8.81
C GLY A 28 -9.32 17.16 9.64
N VAL A 29 -9.08 16.00 9.02
CA VAL A 29 -8.84 14.72 9.69
C VAL A 29 -7.40 14.27 9.47
N TRP A 30 -6.73 13.96 10.57
CA TRP A 30 -5.30 13.69 10.61
C TRP A 30 -5.00 12.30 11.18
N ILE A 31 -3.97 11.66 10.63
CA ILE A 31 -3.45 10.37 11.09
C ILE A 31 -1.95 10.47 11.37
N PRO A 32 -1.38 9.62 12.24
CA PRO A 32 0.07 9.55 12.42
C PRO A 32 0.77 9.34 11.08
N ASP A 33 1.85 10.09 10.84
CA ASP A 33 2.65 10.01 9.61
C ASP A 33 3.82 9.03 9.79
N PRO A 34 3.81 7.86 9.15
CA PRO A 34 4.93 6.93 9.22
C PRO A 34 6.24 7.51 8.66
N GLY A 35 6.16 8.49 7.76
CA GLY A 35 7.32 9.22 7.21
C GLY A 35 8.05 10.06 8.26
N ALA A 36 7.38 10.46 9.35
CA ALA A 36 8.03 11.15 10.47
C ALA A 36 9.16 10.33 11.12
N ASN A 37 9.13 9.00 10.97
CA ASN A 37 10.21 8.13 11.44
C ASN A 37 11.53 8.31 10.67
N GLU A 38 11.51 8.92 9.48
CA GLU A 38 12.74 9.29 8.75
C GLU A 38 13.50 10.41 9.46
N LEU A 39 12.77 11.32 10.12
CA LEU A 39 13.35 12.44 10.87
C LEU A 39 13.73 12.05 12.30
N LYS A 40 12.93 11.19 12.94
CA LYS A 40 13.25 10.64 14.26
C LYS A 40 12.66 9.22 14.37
N PRO A 41 13.52 8.18 14.31
CA PRO A 41 13.07 6.80 14.38
C PRO A 41 12.27 6.50 15.65
N GLY A 42 11.13 5.81 15.50
CA GLY A 42 10.30 5.32 16.60
C GLY A 42 9.29 6.33 17.14
N ILE A 43 9.11 7.51 16.51
CA ILE A 43 8.01 8.43 16.86
C ILE A 43 6.65 7.76 16.61
N VAL A 44 6.49 7.13 15.44
CA VAL A 44 5.25 6.46 15.04
C VAL A 44 5.51 4.97 15.03
N ASN A 45 4.87 4.21 15.90
CA ASN A 45 5.05 2.77 16.04
C ASN A 45 3.75 2.09 16.48
N ASP A 46 3.74 0.77 16.43
CA ASP A 46 2.57 -0.05 16.75
C ASP A 46 2.52 -0.49 18.22
N ASP A 47 3.36 0.08 19.11
CA ASP A 47 3.45 -0.36 20.52
C ASP A 47 2.19 -0.04 21.34
N ASN A 48 1.31 0.83 20.83
CA ASN A 48 0.09 1.25 21.51
C ASN A 48 -1.14 1.26 20.57
N VAL A 49 -1.26 0.26 19.69
CA VAL A 49 -2.49 0.06 18.89
C VAL A 49 -3.64 -0.37 19.80
N ARG A 50 -4.71 0.42 19.85
CA ARG A 50 -5.89 0.23 20.69
C ARG A 50 -7.11 -0.19 19.89
N MET A 51 -7.30 0.39 18.71
CA MET A 51 -8.47 0.17 17.86
C MET A 51 -8.05 0.06 16.38
N PRO A 52 -7.45 -1.07 16.00
CA PRO A 52 -7.05 -1.29 14.61
C PRO A 52 -8.28 -1.26 13.69
N LEU A 53 -8.19 -0.51 12.60
CA LEU A 53 -9.21 -0.51 11.55
C LEU A 53 -9.07 -1.77 10.70
N TYR A 54 -10.17 -2.50 10.53
CA TYR A 54 -10.28 -3.59 9.57
C TYR A 54 -11.14 -3.13 8.40
N ALA A 55 -10.81 -3.61 7.20
CA ALA A 55 -11.52 -3.22 6.00
C ALA A 55 -12.96 -3.75 5.99
N SER A 56 -13.25 -4.85 6.68
CA SER A 56 -14.61 -5.39 6.85
C SER A 56 -15.53 -4.47 7.66
N ASP A 57 -14.96 -3.63 8.52
CA ASP A 57 -15.72 -2.75 9.40
C ASP A 57 -16.16 -1.47 8.69
N ILE A 58 -15.58 -1.20 7.51
CA ILE A 58 -15.88 -0.02 6.73
C ILE A 58 -17.23 -0.21 6.06
N GLN A 59 -18.13 0.74 6.28
CA GLN A 59 -19.42 0.80 5.61
C GLN A 59 -19.47 2.01 4.70
N VAL A 60 -19.77 1.77 3.43
CA VAL A 60 -19.91 2.83 2.43
C VAL A 60 -21.39 3.15 2.25
N ARG A 61 -21.72 4.43 2.34
CA ARG A 61 -23.04 4.99 2.08
C ARG A 61 -22.90 6.19 1.14
N PRO A 62 -23.98 6.61 0.46
CA PRO A 62 -23.98 7.88 -0.25
C PRO A 62 -23.54 9.04 0.67
N PRO A 63 -22.71 9.97 0.18
CA PRO A 63 -22.33 11.16 0.94
C PRO A 63 -23.53 11.91 1.51
N GLY A 64 -23.45 12.31 2.79
CA GLY A 64 -24.51 13.04 3.50
C GLY A 64 -25.63 12.17 4.07
N GLU A 65 -25.62 10.85 3.86
CA GLU A 65 -26.53 9.95 4.60
C GLU A 65 -26.12 9.79 6.06
N LEU A 66 -27.09 9.62 6.95
CA LEU A 66 -26.83 9.30 8.35
C LEU A 66 -26.20 7.92 8.48
N GLY A 67 -25.12 7.86 9.25
CA GLY A 67 -24.39 6.64 9.52
C GLY A 67 -25.16 5.63 10.37
N PRO A 68 -24.74 4.35 10.32
CA PRO A 68 -25.22 3.34 11.25
C PRO A 68 -24.93 3.70 12.71
N GLN A 69 -25.76 3.21 13.63
CA GLN A 69 -25.52 3.38 15.06
C GLN A 69 -24.16 2.81 15.46
N GLY A 70 -23.37 3.59 16.22
CA GLY A 70 -22.05 3.16 16.69
C GLY A 70 -20.91 3.37 15.68
N MET A 71 -21.19 3.92 14.50
CA MET A 71 -20.20 4.32 13.50
C MET A 71 -19.97 5.83 13.51
N MET A 72 -18.82 6.26 13.01
CA MET A 72 -18.48 7.65 12.71
C MET A 72 -18.05 7.77 11.24
N GLU A 73 -18.32 8.92 10.63
CA GLU A 73 -17.87 9.19 9.27
C GLU A 73 -16.37 9.52 9.30
N LEU A 74 -15.61 8.92 8.39
CA LEU A 74 -14.19 9.17 8.21
C LEU A 74 -14.03 10.41 7.35
N GLY A 75 -14.05 11.58 8.00
CA GLY A 75 -14.10 12.87 7.33
C GLY A 75 -15.51 13.28 6.98
N ARG A 76 -15.71 14.59 6.81
CA ARG A 76 -17.02 15.16 6.52
C ARG A 76 -17.45 14.84 5.10
N ASP A 77 -18.70 14.38 4.94
CA ASP A 77 -19.35 14.15 3.64
C ASP A 77 -18.58 13.17 2.73
N THR A 78 -17.82 12.24 3.30
CA THR A 78 -17.09 11.22 2.53
C THR A 78 -17.98 10.02 2.19
N GLY A 79 -19.05 9.80 2.95
CA GLY A 79 -19.90 8.61 2.85
C GLY A 79 -19.23 7.34 3.38
N VAL A 80 -18.05 7.43 3.98
CA VAL A 80 -17.27 6.28 4.48
C VAL A 80 -17.36 6.24 6.00
N TRP A 81 -17.94 5.18 6.53
CA TRP A 81 -18.24 5.02 7.94
C TRP A 81 -17.35 3.95 8.57
N ILE A 82 -16.73 4.29 9.69
CA ILE A 82 -15.88 3.41 10.49
C ILE A 82 -16.40 3.31 11.92
N PRO A 83 -16.02 2.29 12.69
CA PRO A 83 -16.43 2.19 14.08
C PRO A 83 -16.10 3.43 14.91
N HIS A 84 -17.07 3.93 15.67
CA HIS A 84 -16.85 5.08 16.53
C HIS A 84 -16.02 4.65 17.76
N PRO A 85 -14.87 5.30 18.06
CA PRO A 85 -13.94 4.85 19.10
C PRO A 85 -14.47 4.93 20.54
N ARG A 86 -15.54 5.70 20.72
CA ARG A 86 -16.29 5.80 21.99
C ARG A 86 -17.55 4.93 22.06
N SER A 87 -17.84 4.10 21.06
CA SER A 87 -18.99 3.19 21.13
C SER A 87 -18.72 2.08 22.16
N ASN A 88 -19.77 1.65 22.89
CA ASN A 88 -19.60 0.68 23.97
C ASN A 88 -19.15 -0.72 23.49
N GLU A 89 -19.39 -1.04 22.21
CA GLU A 89 -19.04 -2.31 21.56
C GLU A 89 -17.57 -2.36 21.11
N MET A 90 -16.89 -1.21 21.07
CA MET A 90 -15.52 -1.06 20.54
C MET A 90 -14.52 -0.53 21.58
N ARG A 91 -14.82 -0.63 22.88
CA ARG A 91 -13.86 -0.26 23.93
C ARG A 91 -12.58 -1.10 23.79
N PRO A 92 -11.38 -0.55 24.11
CA PRO A 92 -10.15 -1.33 24.16
C PRO A 92 -10.33 -2.61 24.99
N GLY A 93 -10.16 -3.78 24.37
CA GLY A 93 -10.37 -5.11 24.97
C GLY A 93 -11.76 -5.72 24.78
N ALA A 94 -12.73 -5.01 24.19
CA ALA A 94 -14.07 -5.53 23.86
C ALA A 94 -14.25 -5.87 22.37
N TYR A 95 -13.45 -5.25 21.49
CA TYR A 95 -13.47 -5.53 20.06
C TYR A 95 -12.76 -6.85 19.73
N ALA A 96 -13.49 -7.77 19.10
CA ALA A 96 -12.95 -9.01 18.57
C ALA A 96 -12.58 -8.80 17.09
N PRO A 97 -11.30 -8.95 16.70
CA PRO A 97 -10.90 -8.78 15.33
C PRO A 97 -11.58 -9.82 14.42
N PRO A 98 -11.97 -9.44 13.18
CA PRO A 98 -12.50 -10.34 12.19
C PRO A 98 -11.53 -11.51 11.97
N ALA A 99 -12.05 -12.73 11.94
CA ALA A 99 -11.23 -13.93 11.87
C ALA A 99 -10.44 -13.98 10.54
N GLY A 100 -9.12 -13.97 10.64
CA GLY A 100 -8.21 -14.10 9.49
C GLY A 100 -7.92 -12.80 8.74
N GLU A 101 -8.50 -11.66 9.15
CA GLU A 101 -8.22 -10.36 8.55
C GLU A 101 -7.01 -9.69 9.23
N LYS A 102 -6.23 -8.94 8.44
CA LYS A 102 -5.17 -8.08 8.96
C LYS A 102 -5.68 -6.64 9.06
N PRO A 103 -5.29 -5.89 10.10
CA PRO A 103 -5.57 -4.46 10.17
C PRO A 103 -5.07 -3.73 8.93
N VAL A 104 -5.85 -2.74 8.48
CA VAL A 104 -5.42 -1.77 7.48
C VAL A 104 -4.15 -1.09 7.97
N GLN A 105 -3.13 -1.02 7.11
CA GLN A 105 -1.91 -0.27 7.42
C GLN A 105 -2.03 1.14 6.86
N ILE A 106 -1.46 2.14 7.54
CA ILE A 106 -1.44 3.53 7.04
C ILE A 106 -0.76 3.61 5.67
N GLN A 107 0.24 2.76 5.41
CA GLN A 107 0.91 2.68 4.11
C GLN A 107 0.04 2.08 3.00
N ASP A 108 -1.08 1.44 3.34
CA ASP A 108 -2.03 0.92 2.34
C ASP A 108 -2.98 2.01 1.84
N VAL A 109 -3.13 3.11 2.58
CA VAL A 109 -3.85 4.30 2.14
C VAL A 109 -3.17 4.88 0.90
N ARG A 110 -3.97 5.28 -0.08
CA ARG A 110 -3.48 5.81 -1.36
C ARG A 110 -3.86 7.28 -1.45
N PHE A 111 -2.85 8.08 -1.78
CA PHE A 111 -2.97 9.49 -2.18
C PHE A 111 -2.62 9.59 -3.66
N PRO A 112 -3.43 9.03 -4.58
CA PRO A 112 -3.18 9.14 -6.00
C PRO A 112 -3.35 10.61 -6.43
N GLY A 113 -2.27 11.37 -6.35
CA GLY A 113 -2.13 12.57 -7.15
C GLY A 113 -2.22 12.19 -8.62
N ASP A 114 -3.10 12.86 -9.35
CA ASP A 114 -3.09 12.92 -10.82
C ASP A 114 -3.56 11.66 -11.58
N GLY A 115 -4.57 10.95 -11.09
CA GLY A 115 -5.34 10.00 -11.93
C GLY A 115 -4.67 8.64 -12.16
N ARG A 116 -3.77 8.21 -11.26
CA ARG A 116 -3.31 6.81 -11.22
C ARG A 116 -4.47 5.88 -10.88
N ALA A 117 -4.56 4.76 -11.60
CA ALA A 117 -5.56 3.74 -11.34
C ALA A 117 -5.39 3.15 -9.94
N VAL A 118 -6.44 3.23 -9.13
CA VAL A 118 -6.48 2.62 -7.79
C VAL A 118 -6.88 1.15 -7.96
N PRO A 119 -6.24 0.20 -7.25
CA PRO A 119 -6.60 -1.22 -7.33
C PRO A 119 -8.09 -1.44 -6.98
N PRO A 120 -8.74 -2.46 -7.59
CA PRO A 120 -10.11 -2.82 -7.23
C PRO A 120 -10.25 -3.14 -5.73
N GLY A 121 -11.37 -2.72 -5.14
CA GLY A 121 -11.69 -2.94 -3.72
C GLY A 121 -11.35 -1.77 -2.81
N TYR A 122 -10.58 -0.79 -3.29
CA TYR A 122 -10.40 0.48 -2.60
C TYR A 122 -11.65 1.36 -2.68
N VAL A 123 -11.92 2.10 -1.61
CA VAL A 123 -13.04 3.03 -1.49
C VAL A 123 -12.51 4.46 -1.44
N PRO A 124 -13.05 5.38 -2.25
CA PRO A 124 -12.68 6.79 -2.20
C PRO A 124 -13.25 7.45 -0.95
N LEU A 125 -12.45 8.31 -0.30
CA LEU A 125 -12.91 9.18 0.77
C LEU A 125 -13.50 10.47 0.17
N GLY A 126 -14.73 10.38 -0.33
CA GLY A 126 -15.38 11.48 -1.05
C GLY A 126 -14.53 12.00 -2.21
N ASP A 127 -14.50 13.32 -2.38
CA ASP A 127 -13.73 14.00 -3.43
C ASP A 127 -12.30 14.40 -3.01
N SER A 128 -11.82 13.90 -1.86
CA SER A 128 -10.49 14.25 -1.30
C SER A 128 -9.30 13.76 -2.15
N GLY A 129 -9.55 12.86 -3.11
CA GLY A 129 -8.50 12.18 -3.85
C GLY A 129 -7.80 11.08 -3.04
N VAL A 130 -8.26 10.78 -1.83
CA VAL A 130 -7.70 9.75 -0.94
C VAL A 130 -8.53 8.48 -0.99
N TRP A 131 -7.87 7.34 -0.97
CA TRP A 131 -8.50 6.03 -1.09
C TRP A 131 -8.00 5.09 -0.01
N ILE A 132 -8.93 4.35 0.61
CA ILE A 132 -8.62 3.36 1.64
C ILE A 132 -9.03 1.96 1.18
N PRO A 133 -8.37 0.88 1.66
CA PRO A 133 -8.84 -0.48 1.44
C PRO A 133 -10.27 -0.63 1.97
N GLY A 134 -11.22 -1.07 1.14
CA GLY A 134 -12.62 -1.24 1.51
C GLY A 134 -13.00 -2.68 1.83
N PRO A 135 -14.26 -2.95 2.21
CA PRO A 135 -14.71 -4.29 2.56
C PRO A 135 -14.57 -5.29 1.41
N GLU A 136 -14.53 -4.83 0.16
CA GLU A 136 -14.24 -5.68 -1.00
C GLU A 136 -12.76 -6.06 -1.12
N THR A 137 -11.83 -5.32 -0.50
CA THR A 137 -10.47 -5.85 -0.31
C THR A 137 -10.47 -7.03 0.65
N VAL A 138 -11.51 -7.20 1.48
CA VAL A 138 -11.71 -8.36 2.36
C VAL A 138 -12.37 -9.52 1.64
N ALA A 139 -13.38 -9.25 0.80
CA ALA A 139 -13.94 -10.26 -0.11
C ALA A 139 -12.91 -10.77 -1.15
N LYS A 140 -11.82 -10.03 -1.33
CA LYS A 140 -10.65 -10.38 -2.15
C LYS A 140 -9.35 -10.52 -1.34
N SER A 141 -9.41 -10.64 -0.01
CA SER A 141 -8.28 -11.14 0.79
C SER A 141 -8.55 -12.62 1.07
N ALA A 142 -8.40 -13.50 0.08
CA ALA A 142 -7.12 -13.82 -0.51
C ALA A 142 -7.22 -14.02 -2.03
N ARG A 143 -7.14 -12.94 -2.78
CA ARG A 143 -6.57 -12.99 -4.12
C ARG A 143 -5.22 -12.33 -4.00
N PRO A 144 -4.11 -13.09 -4.04
CA PRO A 144 -2.82 -12.46 -4.19
C PRO A 144 -2.89 -11.52 -5.41
N ALA A 145 -2.06 -10.48 -5.45
CA ALA A 145 -1.92 -9.55 -6.59
C ALA A 145 -1.63 -10.28 -7.93
N SER A 146 -1.52 -11.60 -7.84
CA SER A 146 -1.51 -12.55 -8.88
C SER A 146 -2.85 -12.96 -9.55
N ASP A 147 -3.76 -12.05 -9.87
CA ASP A 147 -4.86 -12.38 -10.81
C ASP A 147 -5.29 -11.14 -11.60
N THR A 148 -4.59 -10.90 -12.71
CA THR A 148 -5.03 -9.97 -13.75
C THR A 148 -5.29 -10.77 -15.01
N THR A 149 -6.17 -11.76 -14.94
CA THR A 149 -6.81 -12.32 -16.12
C THR A 149 -8.26 -11.87 -16.14
N THR A 150 -8.49 -10.70 -16.75
CA THR A 150 -9.79 -10.39 -17.33
C THR A 150 -9.97 -11.29 -18.54
N ASP A 151 -10.42 -12.52 -18.31
CA ASP A 151 -10.99 -13.37 -19.35
C ASP A 151 -12.51 -13.41 -19.13
N PRO A 152 -13.33 -12.76 -19.98
CA PRO A 152 -14.77 -12.56 -19.71
C PRO A 152 -15.63 -13.84 -19.73
N GLU A 153 -15.05 -15.01 -19.97
CA GLU A 153 -15.79 -16.29 -20.07
C GLU A 153 -15.61 -17.24 -18.88
N ALA A 154 -14.79 -16.89 -17.88
CA ALA A 154 -14.54 -17.76 -16.71
C ALA A 154 -15.59 -17.63 -15.58
N ASP A 155 -16.53 -16.68 -15.68
CA ASP A 155 -17.48 -16.34 -14.61
C ASP A 155 -18.64 -17.34 -14.40
N GLN A 156 -18.58 -18.55 -14.99
CA GLN A 156 -19.67 -19.54 -14.87
C GLN A 156 -19.28 -20.91 -14.32
N ARG A 157 -18.08 -21.09 -13.77
CA ARG A 157 -17.78 -22.33 -13.01
C ARG A 157 -17.40 -21.98 -11.58
N GLY A 158 -18.36 -22.21 -10.68
CA GLY A 158 -18.24 -21.97 -9.26
C GLY A 158 -16.89 -22.44 -8.71
N GLY A 159 -16.11 -21.49 -8.22
CA GLY A 159 -14.87 -21.75 -7.51
C GLY A 159 -15.18 -22.58 -6.27
N THR A 160 -14.82 -23.86 -6.32
CA THR A 160 -14.79 -24.70 -5.13
C THR A 160 -13.73 -24.13 -4.18
N GLY A 161 -14.03 -24.06 -2.87
CA GLY A 161 -13.18 -23.44 -1.84
C GLY A 161 -11.74 -23.97 -1.67
N ASN A 162 -11.24 -24.80 -2.58
CA ASN A 162 -9.86 -25.24 -2.68
C ASN A 162 -8.93 -24.24 -3.42
N ASP A 163 -9.46 -23.32 -4.24
CA ASP A 163 -8.61 -22.35 -4.97
C ASP A 163 -8.08 -21.21 -4.09
N VAL A 164 -8.67 -20.99 -2.90
CA VAL A 164 -8.33 -19.87 -1.99
C VAL A 164 -6.94 -20.01 -1.39
N PHE A 165 -6.39 -21.22 -1.29
CA PHE A 165 -5.08 -21.49 -0.70
C PHE A 165 -4.00 -21.81 -1.74
N HIS A 166 -4.33 -21.73 -3.04
CA HIS A 166 -3.37 -22.08 -4.07
C HIS A 166 -2.42 -20.91 -4.36
N VAL A 167 -1.14 -21.07 -4.01
CA VAL A 167 -0.12 -20.05 -4.32
C VAL A 167 0.19 -20.08 -5.81
N ASN A 168 0.04 -18.94 -6.49
CA ASN A 168 0.41 -18.79 -7.91
C ASN A 168 1.88 -18.33 -8.04
N TYR A 169 2.79 -19.29 -8.00
CA TYR A 169 4.24 -19.05 -8.06
C TYR A 169 4.68 -18.31 -9.33
N ARG A 170 4.06 -18.58 -10.49
CA ARG A 170 4.39 -17.90 -11.76
C ARG A 170 4.20 -16.39 -11.69
N GLN A 171 3.27 -15.94 -10.87
CA GLN A 171 2.93 -14.53 -10.84
C GLN A 171 3.61 -13.77 -9.71
N LEU A 172 4.03 -14.47 -8.65
CA LEU A 172 5.04 -13.95 -7.75
C LEU A 172 6.38 -13.76 -8.48
N GLU A 173 6.71 -14.68 -9.41
CA GLU A 173 7.87 -14.52 -10.30
C GLU A 173 7.68 -13.34 -11.28
N GLY A 174 6.47 -13.16 -11.82
CA GLY A 174 6.10 -11.96 -12.59
C GLY A 174 6.27 -10.66 -11.81
N LEU A 175 5.92 -10.63 -10.52
CA LEU A 175 6.14 -9.48 -9.65
C LEU A 175 7.63 -9.20 -9.43
N ALA A 176 8.44 -10.23 -9.19
CA ALA A 176 9.90 -10.09 -9.10
C ALA A 176 10.50 -9.50 -10.40
N ASN A 177 10.03 -9.98 -11.56
CA ASN A 177 10.47 -9.44 -12.86
C ASN A 177 10.05 -7.98 -13.05
N ASN A 178 8.87 -7.57 -12.56
CA ASN A 178 8.45 -6.16 -12.60
C ASN A 178 9.37 -5.26 -11.76
N HIS A 179 9.82 -5.72 -10.58
CA HIS A 179 10.79 -4.98 -9.77
C HIS A 179 12.13 -4.81 -10.49
N ASP A 180 12.62 -5.85 -11.16
CA ASP A 180 13.85 -5.76 -11.97
C ASP A 180 13.68 -4.76 -13.13
N GLN A 181 12.55 -4.82 -13.85
CA GLN A 181 12.26 -3.87 -14.93
C GLN A 181 12.15 -2.43 -14.44
N GLN A 182 11.57 -2.20 -13.26
CA GLN A 182 11.51 -0.87 -12.66
C GLN A 182 12.90 -0.37 -12.26
N ALA A 183 13.75 -1.24 -11.70
CA ALA A 183 15.12 -0.91 -11.39
C ALA A 183 15.90 -0.49 -12.64
N GLU A 184 15.75 -1.24 -13.74
CA GLU A 184 16.37 -0.93 -15.03
C GLU A 184 15.87 0.39 -15.62
N GLN A 185 14.55 0.63 -15.61
CA GLN A 185 13.97 1.87 -16.15
C GLN A 185 14.47 3.10 -15.39
N VAL A 186 14.54 3.02 -14.06
CA VAL A 186 15.03 4.14 -13.23
C VAL A 186 16.54 4.34 -13.43
N ALA A 187 17.31 3.26 -13.56
CA ALA A 187 18.73 3.35 -13.90
C ALA A 187 18.96 3.99 -15.28
N GLN A 188 18.14 3.65 -16.28
CA GLN A 188 18.21 4.27 -17.61
C GLN A 188 17.85 5.76 -17.57
N TRP A 189 16.79 6.13 -16.86
CA TRP A 189 16.40 7.53 -16.66
C TRP A 189 17.50 8.35 -15.97
N ALA A 190 18.14 7.80 -14.94
CA ALA A 190 19.21 8.46 -14.22
C ALA A 190 20.43 8.77 -15.11
N ASN A 191 20.66 7.91 -16.11
CA ASN A 191 21.71 8.05 -17.09
C ASN A 191 21.31 8.86 -18.33
N ALA A 192 20.05 9.29 -18.45
CA ALA A 192 19.60 10.12 -19.54
C ALA A 192 20.26 11.51 -19.46
N GLU A 193 20.88 11.95 -20.55
CA GLU A 193 21.42 13.31 -20.72
C GLU A 193 22.49 13.75 -19.70
N GLN A 194 23.43 12.86 -19.35
CA GLN A 194 24.56 13.22 -18.49
C GLN A 194 25.38 14.41 -19.02
N ASP A 195 25.43 14.57 -20.34
CA ASP A 195 26.23 15.58 -21.04
C ASP A 195 25.51 16.93 -21.25
N PHE A 196 24.25 17.04 -20.85
CA PHE A 196 23.45 18.26 -21.09
C PHE A 196 24.10 19.49 -20.47
N ALA A 197 24.63 19.38 -19.24
CA ALA A 197 25.30 20.49 -18.56
C ALA A 197 26.50 21.01 -19.38
N ASP A 198 27.31 20.11 -19.92
CA ASP A 198 28.50 20.45 -20.70
C ASP A 198 28.11 21.08 -22.05
N ARG A 199 27.10 20.54 -22.74
CA ARG A 199 26.54 21.14 -23.97
C ARG A 199 25.93 22.53 -23.71
N PHE A 200 25.24 22.69 -22.60
CA PHE A 200 24.63 23.96 -22.19
C PHE A 200 25.70 25.02 -21.94
N LEU A 201 26.76 24.67 -21.20
CA LEU A 201 27.89 25.56 -20.93
C LEU A 201 28.65 25.91 -22.22
N ALA A 202 28.85 24.95 -23.12
CA ALA A 202 29.52 25.19 -24.41
C ALA A 202 28.76 26.22 -25.27
N THR A 203 27.42 26.21 -25.22
CA THR A 203 26.58 27.09 -26.04
C THR A 203 26.44 28.50 -25.44
N HIS A 204 26.33 28.61 -24.10
CA HIS A 204 26.01 29.87 -23.42
C HIS A 204 27.22 30.51 -22.71
N GLY A 205 28.35 29.81 -22.66
CA GLY A 205 29.59 30.30 -22.10
C GLY A 205 29.49 30.70 -20.63
N LYS A 206 30.31 31.67 -20.21
CA LYS A 206 30.47 32.04 -18.79
C LYS A 206 29.18 32.55 -18.12
N ILE A 207 28.25 33.13 -18.87
CA ILE A 207 26.99 33.68 -18.33
C ILE A 207 26.12 32.56 -17.74
N ALA A 208 26.22 31.36 -18.30
CA ALA A 208 25.47 30.18 -17.88
C ALA A 208 26.16 29.36 -16.78
N TYR A 209 27.33 29.78 -16.28
CA TYR A 209 28.15 28.95 -15.39
C TYR A 209 27.44 28.56 -14.09
N ALA A 210 26.65 29.47 -13.52
CA ALA A 210 25.85 29.17 -12.32
C ALA A 210 24.80 28.08 -12.59
N THR A 211 24.10 28.16 -13.72
CA THR A 211 23.13 27.15 -14.14
C THR A 211 23.82 25.81 -14.44
N TYR A 212 24.98 25.81 -15.10
CA TYR A 212 25.79 24.61 -15.31
C TYR A 212 26.10 23.88 -14.00
N LEU A 213 26.56 24.61 -12.97
CA LEU A 213 26.86 24.02 -11.66
C LEU A 213 25.62 23.40 -11.01
N ASN A 214 24.46 24.05 -11.14
CA ASN A 214 23.20 23.55 -10.58
C ASN A 214 22.73 22.28 -11.30
N VAL A 215 22.79 22.26 -12.63
CA VAL A 215 22.43 21.07 -13.43
C VAL A 215 23.37 19.91 -13.12
N LYS A 216 24.67 20.16 -12.96
CA LYS A 216 25.63 19.11 -12.60
C LYS A 216 25.33 18.50 -11.23
N LYS A 217 25.11 19.34 -10.21
CA LYS A 217 24.70 18.89 -8.87
C LYS A 217 23.40 18.11 -8.88
N PHE A 218 22.42 18.56 -9.66
CA PHE A 218 21.16 17.84 -9.84
C PHE A 218 21.39 16.47 -10.48
N ASN A 219 22.20 16.38 -11.54
CA ASN A 219 22.51 15.11 -12.19
C ASN A 219 23.23 14.13 -11.25
N ASP A 220 24.19 14.61 -10.46
CA ASP A 220 24.90 13.80 -9.46
C ASP A 220 23.92 13.26 -8.40
N SER A 221 23.04 14.12 -7.88
CA SER A 221 22.01 13.72 -6.90
C SER A 221 21.00 12.74 -7.50
N ARG A 222 20.54 12.99 -8.74
CA ARG A 222 19.65 12.11 -9.47
C ARG A 222 20.24 10.72 -9.64
N GLN A 223 21.53 10.62 -9.99
CA GLN A 223 22.23 9.34 -10.12
C GLN A 223 22.31 8.58 -8.79
N ALA A 224 22.64 9.27 -7.70
CA ALA A 224 22.74 8.65 -6.39
C ALA A 224 21.39 8.08 -5.92
N GLU A 225 20.33 8.88 -6.00
CA GLU A 225 18.99 8.48 -5.54
C GLU A 225 18.37 7.39 -6.43
N ALA A 226 18.54 7.49 -7.75
CA ALA A 226 18.10 6.47 -8.67
C ALA A 226 18.86 5.14 -8.48
N GLY A 227 20.16 5.21 -8.19
CA GLY A 227 20.96 4.03 -7.84
C GLY A 227 20.44 3.35 -6.57
N ALA A 228 20.14 4.12 -5.53
CA ALA A 228 19.57 3.59 -4.28
C ALA A 228 18.18 2.98 -4.49
N TYR A 229 17.33 3.60 -5.32
CA TYR A 229 16.03 3.04 -5.69
C TYR A 229 16.16 1.74 -6.49
N ALA A 230 17.03 1.70 -7.50
CA ALA A 230 17.27 0.51 -8.32
C ALA A 230 17.80 -0.64 -7.46
N GLN A 231 18.73 -0.36 -6.54
CA GLN A 231 19.25 -1.36 -5.61
C GLN A 231 18.14 -1.94 -4.71
N ARG A 232 17.29 -1.09 -4.10
CA ARG A 232 16.17 -1.56 -3.27
C ARG A 232 15.20 -2.46 -4.04
N ASN A 233 14.94 -2.15 -5.31
CA ASN A 233 14.08 -2.97 -6.16
C ASN A 233 14.73 -4.31 -6.51
N GLY A 234 16.03 -4.32 -6.83
CA GLY A 234 16.78 -5.55 -7.04
C GLY A 234 16.79 -6.44 -5.79
N ASP A 235 17.05 -5.88 -4.61
CA ASP A 235 17.01 -6.60 -3.34
C ASP A 235 15.62 -7.20 -3.06
N THR A 236 14.56 -6.47 -3.40
CA THR A 236 13.17 -6.94 -3.28
C THR A 236 12.90 -8.10 -4.23
N ALA A 237 13.32 -8.01 -5.49
CA ALA A 237 13.16 -9.07 -6.47
C ALA A 237 13.90 -10.36 -6.06
N VAL A 238 15.12 -10.24 -5.54
CA VAL A 238 15.89 -11.36 -4.99
C VAL A 238 15.18 -11.98 -3.77
N GLY A 239 14.69 -11.15 -2.85
CA GLY A 239 13.94 -11.61 -1.68
C GLY A 239 12.66 -12.36 -2.06
N LEU A 240 11.92 -11.85 -3.06
CA LEU A 240 10.72 -12.51 -3.59
C LEU A 240 11.05 -13.89 -4.16
N ARG A 241 12.08 -13.99 -5.02
CA ARG A 241 12.51 -15.27 -5.61
C ARG A 241 12.94 -16.28 -4.54
N THR A 242 13.68 -15.83 -3.54
CA THR A 242 14.12 -16.69 -2.42
C THR A 242 12.92 -17.21 -1.62
N SER A 243 11.92 -16.36 -1.35
CA SER A 243 10.70 -16.75 -0.65
C SER A 243 9.84 -17.73 -1.47
N ILE A 244 9.75 -17.51 -2.79
CA ILE A 244 9.07 -18.42 -3.73
C ILE A 244 9.72 -19.79 -3.68
N GLU A 245 11.03 -19.88 -3.82
CA GLU A 245 11.77 -21.14 -3.86
C GLU A 245 11.62 -21.92 -2.54
N SER A 246 11.73 -21.23 -1.41
CA SER A 246 11.55 -21.83 -0.09
C SER A 246 10.12 -22.33 0.16
N THR A 247 9.12 -21.56 -0.25
CA THR A 247 7.70 -21.92 -0.06
C THR A 247 7.31 -23.07 -0.98
N GLN A 248 7.71 -23.02 -2.25
CA GLN A 248 7.47 -24.09 -3.23
C GLN A 248 8.07 -25.41 -2.76
N SER A 249 9.32 -25.39 -2.27
CA SER A 249 9.96 -26.59 -1.73
C SER A 249 9.22 -27.16 -0.52
N THR A 250 8.66 -26.31 0.34
CA THR A 250 7.88 -26.71 1.52
C THR A 250 6.54 -27.33 1.12
N ASP A 251 5.86 -26.74 0.14
CA ASP A 251 4.60 -27.24 -0.40
C ASP A 251 4.79 -28.59 -1.08
N GLU A 252 5.82 -28.75 -1.91
CA GLU A 252 6.16 -30.02 -2.58
C GLU A 252 6.46 -31.11 -1.55
N SER A 253 7.22 -30.78 -0.50
CA SER A 253 7.52 -31.71 0.61
C SER A 253 6.27 -32.11 1.38
N SER A 254 5.37 -31.16 1.65
CA SER A 254 4.11 -31.39 2.35
C SER A 254 3.16 -32.25 1.51
N ALA A 255 3.04 -31.96 0.21
CA ALA A 255 2.26 -32.75 -0.74
C ALA A 255 2.78 -34.19 -0.85
N ALA A 256 4.10 -34.39 -0.89
CA ALA A 256 4.72 -35.72 -0.93
C ALA A 256 4.50 -36.54 0.36
N ALA A 257 4.31 -35.88 1.50
CA ALA A 257 4.02 -36.53 2.78
C ALA A 257 2.59 -37.08 2.86
N PHE A 258 1.64 -36.50 2.12
CA PHE A 258 0.27 -37.02 1.99
C PHE A 258 0.24 -38.20 0.99
N ARG A 259 0.51 -39.41 1.48
CA ARG A 259 0.22 -40.63 0.71
C ARG A 259 -1.27 -40.99 0.85
N PRO A 260 -1.97 -41.38 -0.24
CA PRO A 260 -3.33 -41.90 -0.14
C PRO A 260 -3.33 -43.18 0.72
N PRO A 261 -4.38 -43.43 1.51
CA PRO A 261 -4.47 -44.66 2.29
C PRO A 261 -4.43 -45.85 1.34
N THR A 262 -3.43 -46.72 1.52
CA THR A 262 -3.33 -47.99 0.82
C THR A 262 -4.63 -48.75 1.08
N THR A 263 -5.51 -48.81 0.08
CA THR A 263 -6.71 -49.62 0.16
C THR A 263 -6.25 -51.07 0.09
N GLN A 264 -6.09 -51.71 1.25
CA GLN A 264 -5.97 -53.17 1.31
C GLN A 264 -7.35 -53.74 0.96
N VAL A 265 -7.43 -54.37 -0.21
CA VAL A 265 -8.51 -55.28 -0.61
C VAL A 265 -8.07 -56.69 -0.28
#